data_AF-A0A833PCM0-F1
#
_entry.id   AF-A0A833PCM0-F1
#
_cell.length_a   1.000
_cell.length_b   1.000
_cell.length_c   1.000
_cell.angle_alpha   90.00
_cell.angle_beta   90.00
_cell.angle_gamma   90.00
#
_symmetry.space_group_name_H-M   'P 1'
#
loop_
_entity.id
_entity.type
_entity.pdbx_description
1 polymer ?
#
loop_
_entity_poly.entity_id
_entity_poly.type
_entity_poly.pdbx_seq_one_letter_code
_entity_poly.pdbx_strand_id
1 'polypeptide(L)'
;MNLPLSDVHISKLNKAKSFADPEDEQRSHRVRKAILQAGNQLRERHPWLVQHQDQIGLSILLTAVTGIIFNIAQYARGKMPWYVAIPLSAFWMSILHELEHDLIHQMYYRKNKK
;
A
#
# COMPACT_ATOMS: atom_id res chain seq x y z
N MET A 1 -36.75 -13.66 -50.74
CA MET A 1 -35.42 -13.07 -50.95
C MET A 1 -34.86 -12.77 -49.58
N ASN A 2 -34.30 -13.79 -48.93
CA ASN A 2 -33.85 -13.72 -47.54
C ASN A 2 -32.39 -13.29 -47.56
N LEU A 3 -32.10 -12.05 -47.21
CA LEU A 3 -30.73 -11.61 -46.97
C LEU A 3 -30.23 -12.28 -45.67
N PRO A 4 -29.14 -13.05 -45.69
CA PRO A 4 -28.45 -13.41 -44.47
C PRO A 4 -27.65 -12.20 -44.01
N LEU A 5 -28.21 -11.43 -43.08
CA LEU A 5 -27.43 -10.57 -42.21
C LEU A 5 -26.72 -11.48 -41.18
N SER A 6 -25.81 -12.34 -41.65
CA SER A 6 -24.88 -13.05 -40.78
C SER A 6 -23.80 -12.06 -40.37
N ASP A 7 -24.21 -11.22 -39.42
CA ASP A 7 -23.43 -10.45 -38.47
C ASP A 7 -21.92 -10.66 -38.55
N VAL A 8 -21.30 -9.80 -39.37
CA VAL A 8 -20.24 -8.90 -38.94
C VAL A 8 -19.45 -9.41 -37.74
N HIS A 9 -18.53 -10.33 -38.02
CA HIS A 9 -17.15 -10.30 -37.51
C HIS A 9 -17.01 -9.85 -36.02
N ILE A 10 -17.62 -10.59 -35.08
CA ILE A 10 -17.31 -10.57 -33.64
C ILE A 10 -15.92 -11.22 -33.43
N SER A 11 -14.88 -10.73 -34.10
CA SER A 11 -13.49 -11.17 -33.91
C SER A 11 -12.60 -10.07 -33.32
N LYS A 12 -13.13 -8.85 -33.16
CA LYS A 12 -12.38 -7.71 -32.60
C LYS A 12 -12.57 -7.49 -31.09
N LEU A 13 -13.40 -8.27 -30.40
CA LEU A 13 -13.61 -8.15 -28.95
C LEU A 13 -12.65 -9.01 -28.10
N ASN A 14 -12.00 -10.02 -28.67
CA ASN A 14 -11.00 -10.84 -27.95
C ASN A 14 -9.57 -10.25 -27.96
N LYS A 15 -9.39 -9.07 -28.55
CA LYS A 15 -8.08 -8.37 -28.60
C LYS A 15 -7.97 -7.22 -27.60
N ALA A 16 -8.84 -7.19 -26.58
CA ALA A 16 -8.72 -6.32 -25.43
C ALA A 16 -8.21 -7.11 -24.22
N LYS A 17 -6.99 -7.63 -24.38
CA LYS A 17 -5.97 -7.55 -23.32
C LYS A 17 -6.31 -8.35 -22.04
N SER A 18 -6.02 -9.64 -22.12
CA SER A 18 -5.31 -10.33 -21.02
C SER A 18 -4.11 -9.46 -20.65
N PHE A 19 -4.25 -8.69 -19.56
CA PHE A 19 -3.20 -7.85 -19.00
C PHE A 19 -2.40 -8.54 -17.90
N ALA A 20 -2.86 -9.70 -17.47
CA ALA A 20 -2.15 -10.59 -16.59
C ALA A 20 -2.02 -11.91 -17.37
N ASP A 21 -0.81 -12.18 -17.84
CA ASP A 21 -0.45 -13.55 -18.22
C ASP A 21 -0.63 -14.38 -16.93
N PRO A 22 -1.42 -15.48 -16.94
CA PRO A 22 -1.53 -16.36 -15.78
C PRO A 22 -0.16 -16.84 -15.28
N GLU A 23 0.86 -16.85 -16.14
CA GLU A 23 2.24 -17.12 -15.76
C GLU A 23 2.87 -16.02 -14.88
N ASP A 24 2.54 -14.75 -15.13
CA ASP A 24 3.02 -13.60 -14.35
C ASP A 24 2.33 -13.48 -12.99
N GLU A 25 1.05 -13.85 -12.89
CA GLU A 25 0.38 -14.01 -11.60
C GLU A 25 1.06 -15.12 -10.79
N GLN A 26 1.34 -16.28 -11.40
CA GLN A 26 2.03 -17.38 -10.74
C GLN A 26 3.46 -17.03 -10.33
N ARG A 27 4.20 -16.26 -11.14
CA ARG A 27 5.52 -15.73 -10.79
C ARG A 27 5.44 -14.78 -9.59
N SER A 28 4.51 -13.84 -9.61
CA SER A 28 4.27 -12.90 -8.51
C SER A 28 3.86 -13.61 -7.22
N HIS A 29 3.00 -14.63 -7.31
CA HIS A 29 2.62 -15.48 -6.19
C HIS A 29 3.81 -16.25 -5.61
N ARG A 30 4.69 -16.80 -6.45
CA ARG A 30 5.91 -17.49 -6.01
C ARG A 30 6.87 -16.54 -5.28
N VAL A 31 7.12 -15.36 -5.84
CA VAL A 31 7.96 -14.33 -5.22
C VAL A 31 7.36 -13.88 -3.88
N ARG A 32 6.06 -13.57 -3.84
CA ARG A 32 5.36 -13.23 -2.59
C ARG A 32 5.47 -14.33 -1.54
N LYS A 33 5.30 -15.59 -1.94
CA LYS A 33 5.44 -16.74 -1.03
C LYS A 33 6.86 -16.87 -0.47
N ALA A 34 7.88 -16.69 -1.31
CA ALA A 34 9.28 -16.70 -0.89
C ALA A 34 9.59 -15.56 0.10
N ILE A 35 9.11 -14.35 -0.17
CA ILE A 35 9.27 -13.19 0.72
C ILE A 35 8.57 -13.43 2.07
N LEU A 36 7.34 -13.96 2.05
CA LEU A 36 6.62 -14.30 3.28
C LEU A 36 7.33 -15.39 4.09
N GLN A 37 7.89 -16.40 3.42
CA GLN A 37 8.68 -17.44 4.10
C GLN A 37 9.96 -16.88 4.72
N ALA A 38 10.69 -16.03 4.01
CA ALA A 38 11.87 -15.34 4.55
C ALA A 38 11.49 -14.43 5.73
N GLY A 39 10.37 -13.72 5.64
CA GLY A 39 9.82 -12.91 6.72
C GLY A 39 9.44 -13.74 7.96
N ASN A 40 8.83 -14.91 7.76
CA ASN A 40 8.51 -15.83 8.86
C ASN A 40 9.78 -16.40 9.51
N GLN A 41 10.77 -16.79 8.73
CA GLN A 41 12.07 -17.25 9.25
C GLN A 41 12.78 -16.15 10.04
N LEU A 42 12.67 -14.89 9.61
CA LEU A 42 13.22 -13.74 10.34
C LEU A 42 12.46 -13.49 11.65
N ARG A 43 11.14 -13.62 11.65
CA ARG A 43 10.30 -13.50 12.85
C ARG A 43 10.53 -14.62 13.85
N GLU A 44 10.79 -15.85 13.38
CA GLU A 44 11.20 -16.98 14.23
C GLU A 44 12.57 -16.74 14.88
N ARG A 45 13.50 -16.11 14.14
CA ARG A 45 14.85 -15.77 14.64
C ARG A 45 14.87 -14.52 15.53
N HIS A 46 13.93 -13.60 15.35
CA HIS A 46 13.83 -12.34 16.12
C HIS A 46 12.43 -12.15 16.73
N PRO A 47 12.04 -12.99 17.72
CA PRO A 47 10.75 -12.89 18.38
C PRO A 47 10.55 -11.55 19.11
N TRP A 48 11.63 -10.87 19.52
CA TRP A 48 11.59 -9.53 20.11
C TRP A 48 11.02 -8.48 19.14
N LEU A 49 11.28 -8.62 17.84
CA LEU A 49 10.82 -7.68 16.81
C LEU A 49 9.31 -7.78 16.57
N VAL A 50 8.77 -9.00 16.71
CA VAL A 50 7.32 -9.26 16.64
C VAL A 50 6.62 -8.72 17.89
N GLN A 51 7.23 -8.87 19.06
CA GLN A 51 6.67 -8.40 20.33
C GLN A 51 6.59 -6.88 20.43
N HIS A 52 7.51 -6.15 19.80
CA HIS A 52 7.56 -4.68 19.83
C HIS A 52 7.04 -4.06 18.53
N GLN A 53 6.46 -4.84 17.61
CA GLN A 53 6.00 -4.35 16.31
C GLN A 53 4.96 -3.23 16.47
N ASP A 54 4.05 -3.36 17.44
CA ASP A 54 3.04 -2.34 17.75
C ASP A 54 3.68 -1.07 18.33
N GLN A 55 4.72 -1.20 19.15
CA GLN A 55 5.45 -0.07 19.72
C GLN A 55 6.25 0.67 18.65
N ILE A 56 6.84 -0.06 17.71
CA ILE A 56 7.54 0.52 16.56
C ILE A 56 6.55 1.29 15.69
N GLY A 57 5.40 0.68 15.35
CA GLY A 57 4.33 1.36 14.62
C GLY A 57 3.84 2.64 15.33
N LEU A 58 3.60 2.56 16.64
CA LEU A 58 3.21 3.71 17.46
C LEU A 58 4.29 4.80 17.49
N SER A 59 5.57 4.43 17.59
CA SER A 59 6.68 5.38 17.62
C SER A 59 6.79 6.16 16.30
N ILE A 60 6.60 5.49 15.16
CA ILE A 60 6.63 6.13 13.84
C ILE A 60 5.41 7.05 13.69
N LEU A 61 4.23 6.61 14.13
CA LEU A 61 3.01 7.41 14.16
C LEU A 61 3.21 8.71 14.95
N LEU A 62 3.71 8.60 16.19
CA LEU A 62 3.96 9.76 17.06
C LEU A 62 5.00 10.70 16.47
N THR A 63 6.04 10.15 15.84
CA THR A 63 7.06 10.92 15.14
C THR A 63 6.46 11.69 13.97
N ALA A 64 5.61 11.04 13.16
CA ALA A 64 4.95 11.68 12.03
C ALA A 64 4.00 12.80 12.47
N VAL A 65 3.17 12.56 13.49
CA VAL A 65 2.28 13.59 14.06
C VAL A 65 3.08 14.77 14.61
N THR A 66 4.16 14.50 15.33
CA THR A 66 5.05 15.55 15.84
C THR A 66 5.68 16.34 14.70
N GLY A 67 6.09 15.67 13.62
CA GLY A 67 6.58 16.29 12.39
C GLY A 67 5.58 17.23 11.74
N ILE A 68 4.29 16.85 11.71
CA ILE A 68 3.19 17.70 11.20
C ILE A 68 3.01 18.93 12.11
N ILE A 69 2.92 18.74 13.43
CA ILE A 69 2.77 19.84 14.39
C ILE A 69 3.95 20.81 14.29
N PHE A 70 5.17 20.27 14.18
CA PHE A 70 6.38 21.06 13.98
C PHE A 70 6.30 21.87 12.69
N ASN A 71 5.89 21.25 11.58
CA ASN A 71 5.75 21.94 10.31
C ASN A 71 4.72 23.09 10.37
N ILE A 72 3.55 22.85 10.98
CA ILE A 72 2.52 23.87 11.21
C ILE A 72 3.06 25.02 12.05
N ALA A 73 3.75 24.72 13.16
CA ALA A 73 4.28 25.73 14.06
C ALA A 73 5.37 26.59 13.40
N GLN A 74 6.24 25.98 12.59
CA GLN A 74 7.31 26.70 11.89
C GLN A 74 6.77 27.57 10.76
N TYR A 75 5.77 27.08 10.02
CA TYR A 75 5.07 27.85 9.00
C TYR A 75 4.29 29.03 9.62
N ALA A 76 3.56 28.80 10.72
CA ALA A 76 2.78 29.85 11.41
C ALA A 76 3.67 30.98 11.97
N ARG A 77 4.91 30.67 12.35
CA ARG A 77 5.91 31.67 12.79
C ARG A 77 6.60 32.40 11.64
N GLY A 78 6.24 32.11 10.38
CA GLY A 78 6.88 32.68 9.20
C GLY A 78 8.34 32.25 8.99
N LYS A 79 8.81 31.23 9.72
CA LYS A 79 10.20 30.77 9.66
C LYS A 79 10.48 29.80 8.50
N MET A 80 9.42 29.30 7.88
CA MET A 80 9.50 28.25 6.87
C MET A 80 8.73 28.66 5.62
N PRO A 81 9.38 28.67 4.44
CA PRO A 81 8.73 29.04 3.21
C PRO A 81 7.80 27.92 2.73
N TRP A 82 6.75 28.31 2.00
CA TRP A 82 5.69 27.42 1.53
C TRP A 82 6.22 26.23 0.71
N TYR A 83 7.27 26.43 -0.09
CA TYR A 83 7.85 25.40 -0.95
C TYR A 83 8.58 24.29 -0.18
N VAL A 84 8.93 24.50 1.10
CA VAL A 84 9.44 23.44 1.99
C VAL A 84 8.32 22.87 2.84
N ALA A 85 7.39 23.72 3.28
CA ALA A 85 6.27 23.31 4.12
C ALA A 85 5.35 22.30 3.42
N ILE A 86 5.07 22.49 2.12
CA ILE A 86 4.19 21.59 1.35
C ILE A 86 4.80 20.19 1.18
N PRO A 87 6.04 20.01 0.65
CA PRO A 87 6.65 18.68 0.55
C PRO A 87 6.82 18.00 1.90
N LEU A 88 7.17 18.75 2.94
CA LEU A 88 7.34 18.18 4.28
C LEU A 88 6.01 17.67 4.86
N SER A 89 4.93 18.44 4.70
CA SER A 89 3.58 17.98 5.05
C SER A 89 3.17 16.75 4.25
N ALA A 90 3.42 16.74 2.94
CA ALA A 90 3.10 15.61 2.08
C ALA A 90 3.87 14.35 2.48
N PHE A 91 5.15 14.47 2.85
CA PHE A 91 5.96 13.37 3.36
C PHE A 91 5.39 12.79 4.66
N TRP A 92 5.12 13.63 5.67
CA TRP A 92 4.55 13.16 6.92
C TRP A 92 3.17 12.53 6.74
N MET A 93 2.34 13.14 5.89
CA MET A 93 1.01 12.61 5.56
C MET A 93 1.11 11.28 4.81
N SER A 94 2.09 11.10 3.91
CA SER A 94 2.30 9.83 3.22
C SER A 94 2.64 8.70 4.18
N ILE A 95 3.49 8.95 5.17
CA ILE A 95 3.82 7.96 6.22
C ILE A 95 2.58 7.66 7.08
N LEU A 96 1.88 8.71 7.50
CA LEU A 96 0.68 8.58 8.33
C LEU A 96 -0.42 7.79 7.61
N HIS A 97 -0.61 8.05 6.32
CA HIS A 97 -1.64 7.40 5.51
C HIS A 97 -1.32 5.93 5.27
N GLU A 98 -0.06 5.57 4.99
CA GLU A 98 0.34 4.17 4.84
C GLU A 98 0.17 3.40 6.17
N LEU A 99 0.55 4.00 7.30
CA LEU A 99 0.35 3.41 8.63
C LEU A 99 -1.12 3.28 9.01
N GLU A 100 -1.95 4.28 8.67
CA GLU A 100 -3.40 4.24 8.87
C GLU A 100 -4.02 3.13 8.02
N HIS A 101 -3.61 3.01 6.76
CA HIS A 101 -4.05 1.94 5.87
C HIS A 101 -3.65 0.57 6.40
N ASP A 102 -2.44 0.40 6.92
CA ASP A 102 -1.98 -0.83 7.55
C ASP A 102 -2.79 -1.18 8.82
N LEU A 103 -3.03 -0.19 9.68
CA LEU A 103 -3.77 -0.37 10.92
C LEU A 103 -5.24 -0.74 10.65
N ILE A 104 -5.89 -0.01 9.74
CA ILE A 104 -7.28 -0.26 9.34
C ILE A 104 -7.38 -1.57 8.55
N HIS A 105 -6.44 -1.90 7.66
CA HIS A 105 -6.42 -3.18 6.95
C HIS A 105 -6.33 -4.35 7.93
N GLN A 106 -5.43 -4.27 8.91
CA GLN A 106 -5.32 -5.31 9.92
C GLN A 106 -6.62 -5.47 10.71
N MET A 107 -7.29 -4.37 11.09
CA MET A 107 -8.59 -4.44 11.77
C MET A 107 -9.72 -4.99 10.87
N TYR A 108 -9.76 -4.57 9.60
CA TYR A 108 -10.80 -4.94 8.64
C TYR A 108 -10.70 -6.41 8.21
N TYR A 109 -9.49 -6.91 7.92
CA TYR A 109 -9.27 -8.29 7.49
C TYR A 109 -9.29 -9.29 8.66
N ARG A 110 -8.89 -8.88 9.87
CA ARG A 110 -8.94 -9.75 11.06
C ARG A 110 -10.37 -10.19 11.40
N LYS A 111 -11.38 -9.44 10.97
CA LYS A 111 -12.81 -9.74 11.22
C LYS A 111 -13.49 -10.55 10.11
N ASN A 112 -12.83 -10.77 8.97
CA ASN A 112 -13.39 -11.45 7.78
C ASN A 112 -12.65 -12.76 7.43
N LYS A 113 -12.25 -13.54 8.44
CA LYS A 113 -11.98 -14.97 8.24
C LYS A 113 -13.33 -15.71 8.22
N LYS A 114 -13.90 -15.91 7.04
CA LYS A 114 -14.77 -17.06 6.79
C LYS A 114 -13.89 -18.27 6.48
#